data_AF-A0A3A5WGR0-F1
#
_entry.id   AF-A0A3A5WGR0-F1
#
_cell.length_a   1.000
_cell.length_b   1.000
_cell.length_c   1.000
_cell.angle_alpha   90.00
_cell.angle_beta   90.00
_cell.angle_gamma   90.00
#
_symmetry.space_group_name_H-M   'P 1'
#
loop_
_entity.id
_entity.type
_entity.pdbx_description
1 polymer ?
#
loop_
_entity_poly.entity_id
_entity_poly.type
_entity_poly.pdbx_seq_one_letter_code
_entity_poly.pdbx_strand_id
1 'polypeptide(L)'
;MRRKVSHMLLCAVIALLSGWAGHWLGSRKRSIVRVPETVVRHDTIRPAIPEPEVIVREVPTEVDTAAILADYFSEKHYLDTIIERPYLKVELTDVISRNSLLDRTVVVDYRQPMVCNNALVLGMDAGRYGCVLSAGYRRKSWEFKAGYDLYNRSLVLGISKTLWQW
;
A
#
# COMPACT_ATOMS: atom_id res chain seq x y z
N MET A 1 -35.94 24.35 -34.63
CA MET A 1 -34.70 24.57 -33.84
C MET A 1 -34.89 24.62 -32.32
N ARG A 2 -35.96 25.24 -31.77
CA ARG A 2 -36.21 25.34 -30.31
C ARG A 2 -36.12 24.04 -29.50
N ARG A 3 -36.63 22.91 -30.01
CA ARG A 3 -36.56 21.59 -29.33
C ARG A 3 -35.12 21.07 -29.14
N LYS A 4 -34.22 21.27 -30.11
CA LYS A 4 -32.82 20.81 -30.02
C LYS A 4 -32.03 21.58 -28.97
N VAL A 5 -32.28 22.88 -28.86
CA VAL A 5 -31.64 23.76 -27.86
C VAL A 5 -32.12 23.41 -26.44
N SER A 6 -33.40 23.08 -26.29
CA SER A 6 -33.96 22.64 -25.00
C SER A 6 -33.33 21.33 -24.49
N HIS A 7 -33.09 20.34 -25.37
CA HIS A 7 -32.41 19.10 -24.97
C HIS A 7 -30.92 19.32 -24.66
N MET A 8 -30.21 20.17 -25.41
CA MET A 8 -28.81 20.52 -25.08
C MET A 8 -28.69 21.24 -23.74
N LEU A 9 -29.59 22.18 -23.44
CA LEU A 9 -29.66 22.85 -22.14
C LEU A 9 -29.96 21.87 -21.01
N LEU A 10 -30.89 20.93 -21.22
CA LEU A 10 -31.22 19.90 -20.23
C LEU A 10 -29.99 19.02 -19.91
N CYS A 11 -29.26 18.57 -20.95
CA CYS A 11 -28.03 17.79 -20.77
C CYS A 11 -26.93 18.60 -20.05
N ALA A 12 -26.79 19.89 -20.37
CA ALA A 12 -25.82 20.76 -19.69
C ALA A 12 -26.16 20.95 -18.21
N VAL A 13 -27.44 21.11 -17.87
CA VAL A 13 -27.91 21.23 -16.47
C VAL A 13 -27.69 19.93 -15.70
N ILE A 14 -27.99 18.77 -16.30
CA ILE A 14 -27.74 17.46 -15.69
C ILE A 14 -26.24 17.24 -15.46
N ALA A 15 -25.40 17.61 -16.43
CA ALA A 15 -23.94 17.51 -16.30
C ALA A 15 -23.42 18.42 -15.16
N LEU A 16 -23.91 19.66 -15.06
CA LEU A 16 -23.56 20.58 -13.98
C LEU A 16 -23.97 20.05 -12.61
N LEU A 17 -25.21 19.57 -12.47
CA LEU A 17 -25.71 19.02 -11.20
C LEU A 17 -24.96 17.76 -10.78
N SER A 18 -24.63 16.87 -11.73
CA SER A 18 -23.86 15.65 -11.45
C SER A 18 -22.41 15.96 -11.05
N GLY A 19 -21.76 16.93 -11.70
CA GLY A 19 -20.42 17.40 -11.35
C GLY A 19 -20.40 18.06 -9.96
N TRP A 20 -21.41 18.86 -9.63
CA TRP A 20 -21.51 19.54 -8.34
C TRP A 20 -21.80 18.56 -7.20
N ALA A 21 -22.70 17.59 -7.41
CA ALA A 21 -22.96 16.51 -6.46
C ALA A 21 -21.71 15.65 -6.23
N GLY A 22 -20.97 15.32 -7.31
CA GLY A 22 -19.71 14.60 -7.25
C GLY A 22 -18.64 15.35 -6.46
N HIS A 23 -18.49 16.67 -6.70
CA HIS A 23 -17.55 17.52 -5.98
C HIS A 23 -17.89 17.61 -4.49
N TRP A 24 -19.18 17.76 -4.13
CA TRP A 24 -19.62 17.88 -2.75
C TRP A 24 -19.46 16.57 -1.95
N LEU A 25 -19.82 15.44 -2.55
CA LEU A 25 -19.61 14.10 -1.97
C LEU A 25 -18.12 13.74 -1.86
N GLY A 26 -17.30 14.15 -2.84
CA GLY A 26 -15.85 13.96 -2.82
C GLY A 26 -15.14 14.84 -1.78
N SER A 27 -15.60 16.09 -1.59
CA SER A 27 -15.00 17.03 -0.64
C SER A 27 -15.21 16.65 0.82
N ARG A 28 -16.37 16.06 1.17
CA ARG A 28 -16.62 15.52 2.53
C ARG A 28 -15.74 14.32 2.89
N LYS A 29 -15.08 13.71 1.89
CA LYS A 29 -14.12 12.62 2.06
C LYS A 29 -12.70 13.01 1.66
N ARG A 30 -12.33 14.30 1.74
CA ARG A 30 -10.92 14.63 1.84
C ARG A 30 -10.42 13.96 3.11
N SER A 31 -9.74 12.83 2.92
CA SER A 31 -8.88 12.24 3.93
C SER A 31 -8.13 13.40 4.56
N ILE A 32 -8.30 13.59 5.86
CA ILE A 32 -7.40 14.42 6.65
C ILE A 32 -6.04 13.85 6.31
N VAL A 33 -5.30 14.54 5.43
CA VAL A 33 -3.88 14.32 5.27
C VAL A 33 -3.37 14.75 6.62
N ARG A 34 -3.25 13.79 7.53
CA ARG A 34 -2.50 13.99 8.76
C ARG A 34 -1.13 14.38 8.22
N VAL A 35 -0.82 15.67 8.34
CA VAL A 35 0.55 16.15 8.26
C VAL A 35 1.34 15.14 9.09
N PRO A 36 2.34 14.45 8.52
CA PRO A 36 3.10 13.49 9.30
C PRO A 36 3.55 14.25 10.54
N GLU A 37 3.15 13.74 11.72
CA GLU A 37 3.65 14.25 12.99
C GLU A 37 5.13 14.47 12.78
N THR A 38 5.53 15.74 12.91
CA THR A 38 6.89 16.22 12.77
C THR A 38 7.82 15.12 13.24
N VAL A 39 8.66 14.62 12.35
CA VAL A 39 9.67 13.61 12.67
C VAL A 39 10.45 14.16 13.85
N VAL A 40 10.10 13.70 15.06
CA VAL A 40 10.83 14.05 16.27
C VAL A 40 12.14 13.30 16.11
N ARG A 41 13.12 14.01 15.58
CA ARG A 41 14.50 13.54 15.58
C ARG A 41 14.88 13.46 17.05
N HIS A 42 14.75 12.27 17.62
CA HIS A 42 15.38 11.96 18.88
C HIS A 42 16.88 12.03 18.62
N ASP A 43 17.47 13.19 18.86
CA ASP A 43 18.91 13.30 18.99
C ASP A 43 19.30 12.30 20.07
N THR A 44 19.92 11.21 19.65
CA THR A 44 20.52 10.23 20.56
C THR A 44 21.65 10.93 21.29
N ILE A 45 21.32 11.60 22.39
CA ILE A 45 22.28 11.91 23.44
C ILE A 45 22.72 10.53 23.93
N ARG A 46 23.91 10.10 23.51
CA ARG A 46 24.49 8.86 24.01
C ARG A 46 24.74 9.07 25.50
N PRO A 47 24.07 8.32 26.40
CA PRO A 47 24.42 8.38 27.81
C PRO A 47 25.90 8.01 27.95
N ALA A 48 26.56 8.56 28.98
CA ALA A 48 27.91 8.14 29.32
C ALA A 48 27.91 6.62 29.45
N ILE A 49 28.77 5.95 28.69
CA ILE A 49 28.93 4.50 28.76
C ILE A 49 29.38 4.23 30.20
N PRO A 50 28.60 3.46 31.00
CA PRO A 50 29.00 3.15 32.36
C PRO A 50 30.35 2.44 32.32
N GLU A 51 31.22 2.76 33.27
CA GLU A 51 32.49 2.05 33.42
C GLU A 51 32.20 0.55 33.58
N PRO A 52 32.92 -0.32 32.85
CA PRO A 52 32.64 -1.74 32.89
C PRO A 52 32.90 -2.29 34.29
N GLU A 53 31.88 -2.91 34.87
CA GLU A 53 32.01 -3.61 36.14
C GLU A 53 32.87 -4.87 35.90
N VAL A 54 34.13 -4.81 36.33
CA VAL A 54 35.08 -5.93 36.16
C VAL A 54 34.78 -6.98 37.22
N ILE A 55 33.93 -7.93 36.86
CA ILE A 55 33.65 -9.10 37.70
C ILE A 55 34.81 -10.08 37.54
N VAL A 56 35.70 -10.12 38.54
CA VAL A 56 36.76 -11.12 38.61
C VAL A 56 36.14 -12.43 39.05
N ARG A 57 35.98 -13.37 38.11
CA ARG A 57 35.56 -14.74 38.39
C ARG A 57 36.79 -15.64 38.45
N GLU A 58 36.90 -16.44 39.51
CA GLU A 58 37.91 -17.48 39.59
C GLU A 58 37.66 -18.53 38.49
N VAL A 59 38.73 -18.90 37.79
CA VAL A 59 38.67 -19.93 36.75
C VAL A 59 38.56 -21.29 37.45
N PRO A 60 37.56 -22.13 37.14
CA PRO A 60 37.44 -23.45 37.75
C PRO A 60 38.70 -24.28 37.52
N THR A 61 39.13 -25.04 38.52
CA THR A 61 40.29 -25.96 38.44
C THR A 61 40.04 -27.14 37.51
N GLU A 62 38.78 -27.56 37.36
CA GLU A 62 38.37 -28.61 36.42
C GLU A 62 37.37 -28.01 35.42
N VAL A 63 37.69 -28.12 34.14
CA VAL A 63 36.88 -27.57 33.05
C VAL A 63 36.68 -28.66 32.01
N ASP A 64 35.42 -28.93 31.67
CA ASP A 64 35.08 -29.82 30.56
C ASP A 64 35.36 -29.11 29.23
N THR A 65 36.60 -29.27 28.75
CA THR A 65 37.05 -28.69 27.49
C THR A 65 36.28 -29.23 26.29
N ALA A 66 35.78 -30.47 26.35
CA ALA A 66 35.01 -31.05 25.26
C ALA A 66 33.64 -30.38 25.13
N ALA A 67 32.97 -30.11 26.26
CA ALA A 67 31.70 -29.37 26.27
C ALA A 67 31.87 -27.93 25.76
N ILE A 68 32.95 -27.24 26.14
CA ILE A 68 33.24 -25.89 25.65
C ILE A 68 33.47 -25.88 24.14
N LEU A 69 34.28 -26.81 23.63
CA LEU A 69 34.52 -26.92 22.19
C LEU A 69 33.24 -27.25 21.44
N ALA A 70 32.41 -28.15 21.97
CA ALA A 70 31.12 -28.48 21.37
C ALA A 70 30.19 -27.26 21.30
N ASP A 71 30.08 -26.45 22.37
CA ASP A 71 29.28 -25.21 22.34
C ASP A 71 29.88 -24.17 21.38
N TYR A 72 31.21 -24.02 21.35
CA TYR A 72 31.88 -23.07 20.45
C TYR A 72 31.65 -23.37 18.95
N PHE A 73 31.64 -24.65 18.58
CA PHE A 73 31.37 -25.09 17.21
C PHE A 73 29.88 -25.27 16.91
N SER A 74 29.00 -25.16 17.91
CA SER A 74 27.56 -25.25 17.69
C SER A 74 27.04 -24.13 16.79
N GLU A 75 26.06 -24.45 15.97
CA GLU A 75 25.34 -23.47 15.15
C GLU A 75 24.13 -22.95 15.92
N LYS A 76 24.03 -21.63 16.07
CA LYS A 76 22.93 -20.95 16.73
C LYS A 76 22.11 -20.19 15.70
N HIS A 77 20.84 -20.53 15.59
CA HIS A 77 19.89 -19.89 14.69
C HIS A 77 19.10 -18.83 15.45
N TYR A 78 19.23 -17.57 15.03
CA TYR A 78 18.50 -16.45 15.60
C TYR A 78 17.47 -15.98 14.58
N LEU A 79 16.19 -16.11 14.92
CA LEU A 79 15.07 -15.61 14.12
C LEU A 79 14.53 -14.33 14.75
N ASP A 80 14.50 -13.25 13.98
CA ASP A 80 14.03 -11.94 14.39
C ASP A 80 13.07 -11.34 13.36
N THR A 81 12.13 -10.52 13.82
CA THR A 81 11.21 -9.76 12.96
C THR A 81 11.55 -8.28 13.06
N ILE A 82 12.27 -7.76 12.06
CA ILE A 82 12.73 -6.37 12.03
C ILE A 82 11.56 -5.41 11.81
N ILE A 83 10.64 -5.79 10.91
CA ILE A 83 9.52 -4.94 10.51
C ILE A 83 8.24 -5.76 10.56
N GLU A 84 7.30 -5.29 11.37
CA GLU A 84 5.95 -5.83 11.42
C GLU A 84 4.95 -4.71 11.09
N ARG A 85 4.45 -4.70 9.85
CA ARG A 85 3.41 -3.78 9.36
C ARG A 85 2.28 -4.57 8.68
N PRO A 86 1.06 -4.01 8.57
CA PRO A 86 -0.08 -4.71 7.98
C PRO A 86 0.11 -5.25 6.56
N TYR A 87 1.04 -4.65 5.79
CA TYR A 87 1.29 -4.96 4.38
C TYR A 87 2.74 -5.38 4.11
N LEU A 88 3.59 -5.40 5.14
CA LEU A 88 5.01 -5.67 5.01
C LEU A 88 5.50 -6.33 6.28
N LYS A 89 5.95 -7.58 6.16
CA LYS A 89 6.67 -8.30 7.19
C LYS A 89 8.07 -8.60 6.69
N VAL A 90 9.07 -8.28 7.50
CA VAL A 90 10.47 -8.61 7.22
C VAL A 90 11.01 -9.46 8.34
N GLU A 91 11.37 -10.69 8.02
CA GLU A 91 11.97 -11.66 8.93
C GLU A 91 13.44 -11.82 8.58
N LEU A 92 14.28 -11.86 9.61
CA LEU A 92 15.72 -12.05 9.53
C LEU A 92 16.06 -13.35 10.25
N THR A 93 16.80 -14.23 9.58
CA THR A 93 17.36 -15.42 10.20
C THR A 93 18.88 -15.37 10.08
N ASP A 94 19.56 -15.24 11.22
CA ASP A 94 21.02 -15.23 11.31
C ASP A 94 21.50 -16.58 11.85
N VAL A 95 22.52 -17.15 11.20
CA VAL A 95 23.21 -18.37 11.65
C VAL A 95 24.59 -17.97 12.16
N ILE A 96 24.82 -18.15 13.46
CA ILE A 96 26.06 -17.78 14.13
C ILE A 96 26.76 -19.03 14.64
N SER A 97 28.06 -19.11 14.39
CA SER A 97 28.94 -20.15 14.94
C SER A 97 30.35 -19.58 15.04
N ARG A 98 31.14 -20.05 16.02
CA ARG A 98 32.54 -19.63 16.21
C ARG A 98 32.70 -18.11 16.35
N ASN A 99 31.74 -17.44 16.99
CA ASN A 99 31.67 -15.97 17.10
C ASN A 99 31.68 -15.25 15.73
N SER A 100 31.22 -15.91 14.68
CA SER A 100 31.11 -15.35 13.33
C SER A 100 29.70 -15.55 12.78
N LEU A 101 29.22 -14.57 12.02
CA LEU A 101 27.99 -14.69 11.25
C LEU A 101 28.31 -15.55 10.02
N LEU A 102 27.76 -16.77 9.96
CA LEU A 102 27.97 -17.68 8.85
C LEU A 102 27.02 -17.40 7.70
N ASP A 103 25.74 -17.21 8.02
CA ASP A 103 24.70 -16.97 7.03
C ASP A 103 23.65 -16.00 7.57
N ARG A 104 23.02 -15.27 6.64
CA ARG A 104 21.95 -14.32 6.89
C ARG A 104 20.91 -14.45 5.80
N THR A 105 19.74 -14.94 6.17
CA THR A 105 18.57 -15.01 5.29
C THR A 105 17.58 -13.91 5.66
N VAL A 106 17.16 -13.13 4.67
CA VAL A 106 16.13 -12.10 4.82
C VAL A 106 14.91 -12.52 4.02
N VAL A 107 13.79 -12.72 4.69
CA VAL A 107 12.50 -13.04 4.07
C VAL A 107 11.61 -11.81 4.13
N VAL A 108 11.11 -11.40 2.97
CA VAL A 108 10.23 -10.23 2.84
C VAL A 108 8.85 -10.71 2.35
N ASP A 109 7.85 -10.65 3.22
CA ASP A 109 6.45 -10.82 2.85
C ASP A 109 5.83 -9.43 2.63
N TYR A 110 5.63 -9.07 1.36
CA TYR A 110 4.98 -7.82 0.96
C TYR A 110 3.62 -8.09 0.32
N ARG A 111 2.57 -7.54 0.94
CA ARG A 111 1.20 -7.59 0.44
C ARG A 111 0.78 -6.21 -0.02
N GLN A 112 0.92 -5.93 -1.31
CA GLN A 112 0.53 -4.64 -1.86
C GLN A 112 -0.97 -4.38 -1.62
N PRO A 113 -1.34 -3.30 -0.90
CA PRO A 113 -2.75 -2.96 -0.75
C PRO A 113 -3.31 -2.49 -2.09
N MET A 114 -4.32 -3.19 -2.61
CA MET A 114 -5.09 -2.73 -3.77
C MET A 114 -5.95 -1.53 -3.37
N VAL A 115 -5.42 -0.32 -3.55
CA VAL A 115 -6.17 0.92 -3.29
C VAL A 115 -7.13 1.17 -4.46
N CYS A 116 -8.31 0.57 -4.41
CA CYS A 116 -9.39 0.92 -5.33
C CYS A 116 -10.00 2.27 -4.92
N ASN A 117 -9.37 3.36 -5.33
CA ASN A 117 -9.86 4.71 -5.05
C ASN A 117 -11.11 5.05 -5.85
N ASN A 118 -11.94 5.90 -5.26
CA ASN A 118 -13.06 6.48 -5.98
C ASN A 118 -12.52 7.41 -7.07
N ALA A 119 -12.93 7.19 -8.31
CA ALA A 119 -12.44 7.96 -9.45
C ALA A 119 -13.58 8.27 -10.40
N LEU A 120 -13.53 9.46 -11.01
CA LEU A 120 -14.33 9.77 -12.18
C LEU A 120 -13.58 9.25 -13.41
N VAL A 121 -14.29 8.52 -14.26
CA VAL A 121 -13.75 7.92 -15.47
C VAL A 121 -14.40 8.61 -16.65
N LEU A 122 -13.58 9.15 -17.54
CA LEU A 122 -14.03 9.68 -18.82
C LEU A 122 -13.37 8.83 -19.90
N GLY A 123 -14.17 8.31 -20.82
CA GLY A 123 -13.71 7.41 -21.86
C GLY A 123 -14.34 7.76 -23.20
N MET A 124 -13.57 7.54 -24.26
CA MET A 124 -14.07 7.56 -25.63
C MET A 124 -13.71 6.22 -26.26
N ASP A 125 -14.72 5.43 -26.59
CA ASP A 125 -14.55 4.17 -27.30
C ASP A 125 -14.83 4.43 -28.79
N ALA A 126 -13.78 4.48 -29.59
CA ALA A 126 -13.86 4.65 -31.05
C ALA A 126 -13.60 3.32 -31.75
N GLY A 127 -14.59 2.84 -32.51
CA GLY A 127 -14.50 1.63 -33.33
C GLY A 127 -15.01 1.89 -34.75
N ARG A 128 -14.86 0.90 -35.64
CA ARG A 128 -15.20 1.03 -37.07
C ARG A 128 -16.67 1.43 -37.33
N TYR A 129 -17.57 1.13 -36.40
CA TYR A 129 -19.02 1.41 -36.50
C TYR A 129 -19.61 2.01 -35.21
N GLY A 130 -18.81 2.75 -34.43
CA GLY A 130 -19.28 3.31 -33.17
C GLY A 130 -18.31 4.32 -32.58
N CYS A 131 -18.85 5.38 -32.00
CA CYS A 131 -18.07 6.34 -31.23
C CYS A 131 -18.85 6.66 -29.95
N VAL A 132 -18.45 6.02 -28.87
CA VAL A 132 -19.13 6.13 -27.57
C VAL A 132 -18.34 7.06 -26.68
N LEU A 133 -18.93 8.20 -26.34
CA LEU A 133 -18.43 9.06 -25.27
C LEU A 133 -19.08 8.62 -23.97
N SER A 134 -18.29 8.26 -22.98
CA SER A 134 -18.76 7.79 -21.68
C SER A 134 -18.15 8.58 -20.53
N ALA A 135 -18.97 8.82 -19.51
CA ALA A 135 -18.58 9.31 -18.21
C ALA A 135 -19.07 8.33 -17.15
N GLY A 136 -18.23 8.05 -16.17
CA GLY A 136 -18.51 7.06 -15.15
C GLY A 136 -17.93 7.41 -13.79
N TYR A 137 -18.46 6.76 -12.77
CA TYR A 137 -17.97 6.86 -11.41
C TYR A 137 -17.57 5.47 -10.93
N ARG A 138 -16.29 5.34 -10.57
CA ARG A 138 -15.74 4.16 -9.92
C ARG A 138 -15.79 4.35 -8.42
N ARG A 139 -16.37 3.39 -7.72
CA ARG A 139 -16.38 3.27 -6.26
C ARG A 139 -15.80 1.93 -5.86
N LYS A 140 -14.57 1.94 -5.33
CA LYS A 140 -13.81 0.71 -5.05
C LYS A 140 -13.71 -0.17 -6.31
N SER A 141 -14.13 -1.43 -6.22
CA SER A 141 -14.11 -2.40 -7.32
C SER A 141 -15.29 -2.28 -8.28
N TRP A 142 -16.25 -1.39 -8.03
CA TRP A 142 -17.42 -1.19 -8.88
C TRP A 142 -17.29 0.07 -9.71
N GLU A 143 -17.67 0.01 -10.97
CA GLU A 143 -17.65 1.13 -11.88
C GLU A 143 -18.99 1.22 -12.62
N PHE A 144 -19.59 2.39 -12.56
CA PHE A 144 -20.86 2.70 -13.22
C PHE A 144 -20.56 3.69 -14.34
N LYS A 145 -20.90 3.33 -15.58
CA LYS A 145 -20.67 4.14 -16.78
C LYS A 145 -22.00 4.51 -17.42
N ALA A 146 -22.08 5.75 -17.86
CA ALA A 146 -23.14 6.24 -18.72
C ALA A 146 -22.51 6.96 -19.91
N GLY A 147 -23.01 6.68 -21.11
CA GLY A 147 -22.45 7.23 -22.33
C GLY A 147 -23.47 7.36 -23.44
N TYR A 148 -23.02 7.95 -24.53
CA TYR A 148 -23.82 8.16 -25.72
C TYR A 148 -23.02 7.73 -26.94
N ASP A 149 -23.59 6.84 -27.73
CA ASP A 149 -23.05 6.47 -29.03
C ASP A 149 -23.46 7.52 -30.07
N LEU A 150 -22.49 8.29 -30.54
CA LEU A 150 -22.70 9.34 -31.53
C LEU A 150 -23.09 8.77 -32.90
N TYR A 151 -22.69 7.53 -33.21
CA TYR A 151 -22.95 6.89 -34.49
C TYR A 151 -24.38 6.34 -34.54
N ASN A 152 -24.75 5.49 -33.58
CA ASN A 152 -26.08 4.85 -33.52
C ASN A 152 -27.15 5.72 -32.83
N ARG A 153 -26.76 6.88 -32.28
CA ARG A 153 -27.63 7.81 -31.54
C ARG A 153 -28.35 7.17 -30.35
N SER A 154 -27.70 6.20 -29.72
CA SER A 154 -28.24 5.42 -28.61
C SER A 154 -27.54 5.73 -27.30
N LEU A 155 -28.29 5.62 -26.20
CA LEU A 155 -27.76 5.75 -24.85
C LEU A 155 -27.16 4.42 -24.39
N VAL A 156 -25.98 4.47 -23.79
CA VAL A 156 -25.23 3.29 -23.33
C VAL A 156 -25.06 3.38 -21.81
N LEU A 157 -25.41 2.31 -21.11
CA LEU A 157 -25.21 2.18 -19.67
C LEU A 157 -24.39 0.91 -19.41
N GLY A 158 -23.42 1.00 -18.51
CA GLY A 158 -22.54 -0.11 -18.17
C GLY A 158 -22.27 -0.20 -16.67
N ILE A 159 -22.23 -1.43 -16.16
CA ILE A 159 -21.75 -1.73 -14.81
C ILE A 159 -20.60 -2.72 -14.95
N SER A 160 -19.43 -2.35 -14.45
CA SER A 160 -18.25 -3.21 -14.42
C SER A 160 -17.81 -3.46 -12.99
N LYS A 161 -17.31 -4.68 -12.73
CA LYS A 161 -16.68 -5.04 -11.47
C LYS A 161 -15.27 -5.57 -11.75
N THR A 162 -14.27 -4.91 -11.19
CA THR A 162 -12.89 -5.39 -11.26
C THR A 162 -12.76 -6.59 -10.32
N LEU A 163 -12.48 -7.77 -10.89
CA LEU A 163 -12.30 -9.02 -10.13
C LEU A 163 -10.85 -9.21 -9.73
N TRP A 164 -9.91 -9.02 -10.66
CA TRP A 164 -8.47 -9.08 -10.43
C TRP A 164 -7.75 -7.92 -11.12
N GLN A 165 -6.72 -7.42 -10.45
CA GLN A 165 -5.73 -6.49 -10.99
C GLN A 165 -4.37 -7.08 -10.62
N TRP A 166 -3.53 -7.30 -11.63
CA TRP A 166 -2.15 -7.77 -11.47
C TRP A 166 -1.23 -6.56 -11.36
#